data_AF-A0A2W4KRD6-F1
#
_entry.id   AF-A0A2W4KRD6-F1
#
_cell.length_a   1.000
_cell.length_b   1.000
_cell.length_c   1.000
_cell.angle_alpha   90.00
_cell.angle_beta   90.00
_cell.angle_gamma   90.00
#
_symmetry.space_group_name_H-M   'P 1'
#
loop_
_entity.id
_entity.type
_entity.pdbx_description
1 polymer ?
#
loop_
_entity_poly.entity_id
_entity_poly.type
_entity_poly.pdbx_seq_one_letter_code
_entity_poly.pdbx_strand_id
1 'polypeptide(L)' 'MRVMVMVKATKNSEANVMPSKELLEAMNRYNEELVKAGILVDGGGLHPSSRGKR' A
#
# COMPACT_ATOMS: atom_id res chain seq x y z
N MET A 1 -15.91 -7.58 -12.20
CA MET A 1 -14.52 -7.62 -12.73
C MET A 1 -13.59 -7.14 -11.64
N ARG A 2 -12.45 -7.82 -11.41
CA ARG A 2 -11.46 -7.44 -10.38
C ARG A 2 -10.16 -7.04 -11.06
N VAL A 3 -9.48 -6.05 -10.49
CA VAL A 3 -8.14 -5.61 -10.93
C VAL A 3 -7.21 -5.61 -9.74
N MET A 4 -5.93 -5.90 -10.01
CA MET A 4 -4.87 -5.77 -9.01
C MET A 4 -4.06 -4.52 -9.34
N VAL A 5 -3.94 -3.61 -8.36
CA VAL A 5 -3.13 -2.40 -8.47
C VAL A 5 -1.90 -2.60 -7.59
N MET A 6 -0.71 -2.51 -8.19
CA MET A 6 0.56 -2.63 -7.47
C MET A 6 1.33 -1.33 -7.58
N VAL A 7 1.74 -0.78 -6.43
CA VAL A 7 2.67 0.33 -6.38
C VAL A 7 4.09 -0.22 -6.49
N LYS A 8 4.86 0.28 -7.47
CA LYS A 8 6.25 -0.14 -7.64
C LYS A 8 7.09 0.33 -6.46
N ALA A 9 7.98 -0.55 -6.01
CA ALA A 9 8.94 -0.21 -4.96
C ALA A 9 9.85 0.94 -5.40
N THR A 10 10.20 1.77 -4.42
CA THR A 10 11.19 2.85 -4.53
C THR A 10 12.37 2.55 -3.60
N LYS A 11 13.47 3.30 -3.73
CA LYS A 11 14.60 3.20 -2.79
C LYS A 11 14.16 3.36 -1.33
N ASN A 12 13.18 4.24 -1.08
CA ASN A 12 12.65 4.48 0.26
C ASN A 12 11.87 3.29 0.80
N SER A 13 10.98 2.70 -0.01
CA SER A 13 10.19 1.54 0.43
C SER A 13 11.06 0.28 0.61
N GLU A 14 12.08 0.10 -0.22
CA GLU A 14 13.06 -0.99 -0.04
C GLU A 14 13.93 -0.80 1.22
N ALA A 15 14.14 0.45 1.64
CA ALA A 15 14.86 0.80 2.87
C ALA A 15 13.97 0.84 4.13
N ASN A 16 12.70 0.41 4.06
CA ASN A 16 11.71 0.53 5.15
C ASN A 16 11.53 1.96 5.69
N VAL A 17 11.74 2.97 4.84
CA VAL A 17 11.45 4.36 5.22
C VAL A 17 9.94 4.52 5.34
N MET A 18 9.49 4.90 6.53
CA MET A 18 8.07 5.15 6.79
C MET A 18 7.62 6.46 6.11
N PRO A 19 6.37 6.51 5.59
CA PRO A 19 5.81 7.75 5.08
C PRO A 19 5.59 8.76 6.20
N SER A 20 5.41 10.03 5.84
CA SER A 20 4.99 11.05 6.80
C SER A 20 3.62 10.71 7.38
N LYS A 21 3.35 11.21 8.60
CA LYS A 21 2.06 11.00 9.27
C LYS A 21 0.88 11.53 8.46
N GLU A 22 1.03 12.71 7.85
CA GLU A 22 0.01 13.33 7.00
C GLU A 22 -0.34 12.45 5.79
N LEU A 23 0.67 11.84 5.17
CA LEU A 23 0.47 10.93 4.05
C LEU A 23 -0.24 9.65 4.49
N LEU A 24 0.15 9.08 5.64
CA LEU A 24 -0.54 7.92 6.22
C LEU A 24 -2.02 8.21 6.51
N GLU A 25 -2.33 9.38 7.06
CA GLU A 25 -3.71 9.80 7.33
C GLU A 25 -4.51 9.98 6.04
N ALA A 26 -3.92 10.58 5.00
CA ALA A 26 -4.57 10.72 3.70
C ALA A 26 -4.83 9.36 3.03
N MET A 27 -3.87 8.45 3.10
CA MET A 27 -4.01 7.08 2.59
C MET A 27 -5.13 6.32 3.32
N ASN A 28 -5.21 6.44 4.64
CA ASN A 28 -6.28 5.80 5.43
C ASN A 28 -7.66 6.32 5.03
N ARG A 29 -7.85 7.64 4.93
CA ARG A 29 -9.13 8.23 4.49
C ARG A 29 -9.55 7.73 3.11
N TYR A 30 -8.63 7.73 2.16
CA TYR A 30 -8.89 7.24 0.80
C TYR A 30 -9.28 5.75 0.80
N ASN A 31 -8.56 4.91 1.53
CA ASN A 31 -8.87 3.48 1.64
C ASN A 31 -10.24 3.25 2.32
N GLU A 32 -10.57 4.02 3.36
CA GLU A 32 -11.89 3.94 4.02
C GLU A 32 -13.04 4.26 3.05
N GLU A 33 -12.89 5.27 2.20
CA GLU A 33 -13.87 5.61 1.17
C GLU A 33 -14.04 4.47 0.16
N LEU A 34 -12.93 3.86 -0.29
CA LEU A 34 -12.99 2.70 -1.19
C LEU A 34 -13.62 1.47 -0.55
N VAL A 35 -13.40 1.23 0.74
CA VAL A 35 -14.05 0.15 1.49
C VAL A 35 -15.55 0.42 1.61
N LYS A 36 -15.96 1.63 1.99
CA LYS A 36 -17.37 2.03 2.07
C LYS A 36 -18.10 1.90 0.73
N ALA A 37 -17.40 2.18 -0.36
CA ALA A 37 -17.92 2.01 -1.72
C ALA A 37 -17.94 0.54 -2.21
N GLY A 38 -17.39 -0.41 -1.43
CA GLY A 38 -17.29 -1.81 -1.82
C GLY A 38 -16.26 -2.09 -2.94
N ILE A 39 -15.32 -1.17 -3.15
CA ILE A 39 -14.30 -1.23 -4.21
C ILE A 39 -13.02 -1.90 -3.71
N LEU A 40 -12.54 -1.55 -2.52
CA LEU A 40 -11.33 -2.16 -1.95
C LEU A 40 -11.64 -3.55 -1.41
N VAL A 41 -11.14 -4.57 -2.12
CA VAL A 41 -11.30 -5.98 -1.73
C VAL A 41 -10.20 -6.42 -0.77
N ASP A 42 -8.96 -6.00 -1.03
CA ASP A 42 -7.79 -6.29 -0.21
C ASP A 42 -6.75 -5.16 -0.40
N GLY A 43 -5.94 -4.90 0.63
CA GLY A 43 -5.04 -3.76 0.74
C GLY A 43 -3.71 -4.07 1.45
N GLY A 44 -3.18 -5.28 1.25
CA GLY A 44 -1.94 -5.72 1.89
C GLY A 44 -0.69 -4.94 1.45
N GLY A 45 0.21 -4.72 2.41
CA GLY A 45 1.56 -4.20 2.15
C GLY A 45 2.53 -5.30 1.71
N LEU A 46 3.51 -4.95 0.87
CA LEU A 46 4.61 -5.83 0.50
C LEU A 46 5.84 -5.56 1.37
N HIS A 47 6.58 -6.62 1.68
CA HIS A 47 7.89 -6.48 2.32
C HIS A 47 8.98 -6.15 1.29
N PRO A 48 10.08 -5.50 1.73
CA PRO A 48 11.23 -5.28 0.86
C PRO A 48 11.74 -6.56 0.20
N SER A 49 12.30 -6.42 -1.00
CA SER A 49 12.78 -7.53 -1.81
C SER A 49 13.87 -8.38 -1.13
N SER A 50 14.58 -7.81 -0.14
CA SER A 50 15.56 -8.52 0.69
C SER A 50 14.96 -9.65 1.53
N ARG A 51 13.64 -9.60 1.81
CA ARG A 51 12.90 -10.66 2.50
C ARG A 51 12.24 -11.67 1.55
N GLY A 52 12.43 -11.52 0.25
CA GLY A 52 11.90 -12.46 -0.73
C GLY A 52 12.65 -13.80 -0.67
N LYS A 53 11.90 -14.91 -0.69
CA LYS A 53 12.48 -16.24 -0.87
C LYS A 53 12.91 -16.38 -2.33
N ARG A 54 14.14 -16.85 -2.58
CA ARG A 54 14.72 -17.05 -3.91
C ARG A 54 15.16 -18.50 -4.07
#